data_AF-A0A9N9IDG7-F1
#
_entry.id   AF-A0A9N9IDG7-F1
#
_cell.length_a   1.000
_cell.length_b   1.000
_cell.length_c   1.000
_cell.angle_alpha   90.00
_cell.angle_beta   90.00
_cell.angle_gamma   90.00
#
_symmetry.space_group_name_H-M   'P 1'
#
loop_
_entity.id
_entity.type
_entity.pdbx_description
1 polymer ?
#
loop_
_entity_poly.entity_id
_entity_poly.type
_entity_poly.pdbx_seq_one_letter_code
_entity_poly.pdbx_strand_id
1 'polypeptide(L)'
;MEKLTDVQKGIAEKRPATCQQKSKIDGFYSGVCGGILTGILSKRILKLPSNKVALSVLSSSVLIGYIISYKSFSSCMADVQLQQLQKHDSERRKEAKEGMSDVTSRDQFQESIFTDPYNAENGRSK
;
A
#
# COMPACT_ATOMS: atom_id res chain seq x y z
N MET A 1 14.55 -9.27 -19.13
CA MET A 1 13.41 -9.15 -18.20
C MET A 1 13.71 -9.66 -16.77
N GLU A 2 14.95 -10.07 -16.43
CA GLU A 2 15.25 -10.68 -15.11
C GLU A 2 15.47 -9.71 -13.92
N LYS A 3 15.66 -8.41 -14.14
CA LYS A 3 16.01 -7.49 -13.03
C LYS A 3 14.85 -7.07 -12.13
N LEU A 4 13.59 -7.26 -12.55
CA LEU A 4 12.43 -6.88 -11.72
C LEU A 4 12.17 -7.88 -10.57
N THR A 5 12.60 -9.13 -10.71
CA THR A 5 12.32 -10.19 -9.73
C THR A 5 13.15 -10.08 -8.45
N ASP A 6 14.39 -9.59 -8.52
CA ASP A 6 15.25 -9.43 -7.33
C ASP A 6 14.85 -8.23 -6.46
N VAL A 7 14.38 -7.15 -7.06
CA VAL A 7 13.85 -5.99 -6.33
C VAL A 7 12.55 -6.36 -5.61
N GLN A 8 11.66 -7.13 -6.25
CA GLN A 8 10.48 -7.66 -5.57
C GLN A 8 10.82 -8.60 -4.42
N LYS A 9 11.81 -9.50 -4.58
CA LYS A 9 12.27 -10.39 -3.50
C LYS A 9 12.83 -9.64 -2.29
N GLY A 10 13.70 -8.64 -2.50
CA GLY A 10 14.27 -7.85 -1.40
C GLY A 10 13.24 -7.01 -0.65
N ILE A 11 12.19 -6.55 -1.33
CA ILE A 11 11.08 -5.81 -0.72
C ILE A 11 10.09 -6.76 -0.02
N ALA A 12 9.86 -7.94 -0.58
CA ALA A 12 9.02 -8.98 0.02
C ALA A 12 9.63 -9.58 1.29
N GLU A 13 10.95 -9.52 1.47
CA GLU A 13 11.64 -10.08 2.65
C GLU A 13 11.77 -9.08 3.80
N LYS A 14 12.03 -7.79 3.52
CA LYS A 14 12.17 -6.76 4.58
C LYS A 14 10.85 -6.20 5.12
N ARG A 15 9.77 -6.20 4.34
CA ARG A 15 8.45 -5.66 4.76
C ARG A 15 7.64 -6.53 5.73
N PRO A 16 7.67 -7.88 5.70
CA PRO A 16 6.99 -8.67 6.72
C PRO A 16 7.60 -8.45 8.12
N ALA A 17 8.91 -8.16 8.20
CA ALA A 17 9.59 -7.88 9.47
C ALA A 17 9.10 -6.58 10.13
N THR A 18 8.87 -5.51 9.37
CA THR A 18 8.33 -4.25 9.91
C THR A 18 6.85 -4.38 10.30
N CYS A 19 6.04 -5.11 9.52
CA CYS A 19 4.67 -5.44 9.90
C CYS A 19 4.62 -6.29 11.19
N GLN A 20 5.54 -7.25 11.35
CA GLN A 20 5.63 -8.04 12.58
C GLN A 20 6.00 -7.20 13.80
N GLN A 21 6.97 -6.30 13.69
CA GLN A 21 7.35 -5.43 14.81
C GLN A 21 6.18 -4.55 15.26
N LYS A 22 5.48 -3.93 14.32
CA LYS A 22 4.34 -3.06 14.64
C LYS A 22 3.18 -3.86 15.25
N SER A 23 2.88 -5.03 14.68
CA SER A 23 1.83 -5.93 15.19
C SER A 23 2.12 -6.46 16.60
N LYS A 24 3.40 -6.69 16.95
CA LYS A 24 3.79 -7.07 18.32
C LYS A 24 3.52 -5.96 19.34
N ILE A 25 3.83 -4.72 18.99
CA ILE A 25 3.62 -3.56 19.87
C ILE A 25 2.11 -3.35 20.08
N ASP A 26 1.33 -3.33 19.01
CA ASP A 26 -0.14 -3.16 19.10
C ASP A 26 -0.79 -4.33 19.86
N GLY A 27 -0.32 -5.56 19.64
CA GLY A 27 -0.76 -6.74 20.37
C GLY A 27 -0.47 -6.65 21.87
N PHE A 28 0.69 -6.11 22.26
CA PHE A 28 1.05 -5.93 23.67
C PHE A 28 0.15 -4.88 24.35
N TYR A 29 -0.01 -3.70 23.77
CA TYR A 29 -0.86 -2.65 24.35
C TYR A 29 -2.33 -3.09 24.46
N SER A 30 -2.86 -3.71 23.42
CA SER A 30 -4.23 -4.20 23.43
C SER A 30 -4.43 -5.38 24.39
N GLY A 31 -3.46 -6.28 24.51
CA GLY A 31 -3.47 -7.38 25.48
C GLY A 31 -3.45 -6.88 26.93
N VAL A 32 -2.61 -5.89 27.25
CA VAL A 32 -2.55 -5.29 28.59
C VAL A 32 -3.85 -4.58 28.93
N CYS A 33 -4.36 -3.71 28.05
CA CYS A 33 -5.64 -3.02 28.26
C CYS A 33 -6.81 -4.00 28.39
N GLY A 34 -6.88 -5.01 27.52
CA GLY A 34 -7.92 -6.04 27.55
C GLY A 34 -7.84 -6.89 28.82
N GLY A 35 -6.64 -7.25 29.27
CA GLY A 35 -6.42 -7.98 30.51
C GLY A 35 -6.86 -7.19 31.75
N ILE A 36 -6.52 -5.90 31.83
CA ILE A 36 -6.94 -5.03 32.95
C ILE A 36 -8.47 -4.92 33.00
N LEU A 37 -9.12 -4.64 31.87
CA LEU A 37 -10.58 -4.55 31.79
C LEU A 37 -11.25 -5.87 32.19
N THR A 38 -10.74 -7.00 31.67
CA THR A 38 -11.26 -8.34 32.02
C THR A 38 -11.07 -8.66 33.50
N GLY A 39 -9.95 -8.27 34.10
CA GLY A 39 -9.67 -8.48 35.51
C GLY A 39 -10.60 -7.68 36.42
N ILE A 40 -10.86 -6.40 36.07
CA ILE A 40 -11.80 -5.54 36.79
C ILE A 40 -13.22 -6.10 36.71
N LEU A 41 -13.68 -6.49 35.50
CA LEU A 41 -15.00 -7.10 35.32
C LEU A 41 -15.13 -8.43 36.09
N SER A 42 -14.11 -9.30 36.03
CA SER A 42 -14.14 -10.61 36.69
C SER A 42 -14.23 -10.48 38.21
N LYS A 43 -13.53 -9.51 38.81
CA LYS A 43 -13.63 -9.24 40.26
C LYS A 43 -14.99 -8.65 40.64
N ARG A 44 -15.52 -7.70 39.86
CA ARG A 44 -16.77 -7.00 40.19
C ARG A 44 -18.02 -7.86 39.96
N ILE A 45 -18.06 -8.63 38.88
CA ILE A 45 -19.29 -9.33 38.45
C ILE A 45 -19.30 -10.77 38.96
N LEU A 46 -18.18 -11.50 38.81
CA LEU A 46 -18.14 -12.94 39.05
C LEU A 46 -17.65 -13.31 40.47
N LYS A 47 -17.13 -12.35 41.25
CA LYS A 47 -16.59 -12.56 42.62
C LYS A 47 -15.68 -13.79 42.73
N LEU A 48 -14.88 -14.05 41.70
CA LEU A 48 -14.01 -15.22 41.64
C LEU A 48 -12.83 -15.10 42.62
N PRO A 49 -12.33 -16.23 43.16
CA PRO A 49 -11.11 -16.25 43.96
C PRO A 49 -9.92 -15.81 43.11
N SER A 50 -8.96 -15.11 43.72
CA SER A 50 -7.84 -14.43 43.05
C SER A 50 -7.08 -15.32 42.04
N ASN A 51 -6.91 -16.61 42.34
CA ASN A 51 -6.19 -17.54 41.46
C ASN A 51 -6.94 -17.80 40.14
N LYS A 52 -8.28 -17.85 40.17
CA LYS A 52 -9.09 -18.05 38.95
C LYS A 52 -9.14 -16.78 38.09
N VAL A 53 -9.12 -15.61 38.72
CA VAL A 53 -9.07 -14.32 38.02
C VAL A 53 -7.74 -14.14 37.28
N ALA A 54 -6.61 -14.50 37.90
CA ALA A 54 -5.32 -14.43 37.24
C ALA A 54 -5.28 -15.33 35.98
N LEU A 55 -5.79 -16.57 36.10
CA LEU A 55 -5.85 -17.50 34.98
C LEU A 55 -6.76 -16.98 33.84
N SER A 56 -7.95 -16.45 34.19
CA SER A 56 -8.89 -15.93 33.19
C SER A 56 -8.30 -14.72 32.46
N VAL A 57 -7.67 -13.80 33.18
CA VAL A 57 -7.02 -12.61 32.60
C VAL A 57 -5.83 -12.98 31.72
N LEU A 58 -5.02 -13.96 32.12
CA LEU A 58 -3.91 -14.44 31.29
C LEU A 58 -4.44 -15.10 30.00
N SER A 59 -5.43 -15.99 30.12
CA SER A 59 -6.00 -16.66 28.94
C SER A 59 -6.67 -15.68 27.98
N SER A 60 -7.44 -14.70 28.50
CA SER A 60 -8.11 -13.71 27.67
C SER A 60 -7.15 -12.72 27.03
N SER A 61 -6.11 -12.27 27.74
CA SER A 61 -5.12 -11.34 27.19
C SER A 61 -4.32 -11.97 26.05
N VAL A 62 -3.94 -13.25 26.16
CA VAL A 62 -3.28 -14.00 25.09
C VAL A 62 -4.20 -14.17 23.88
N LEU A 63 -5.47 -14.55 24.09
CA LEU A 63 -6.45 -14.70 23.01
C LEU A 63 -6.73 -13.38 22.29
N ILE A 64 -6.95 -12.30 23.03
CA ILE A 64 -7.20 -10.96 22.48
C ILE A 64 -5.97 -10.48 21.71
N GLY A 65 -4.78 -10.61 22.31
CA GLY A 65 -3.51 -10.25 21.66
C GLY A 65 -3.31 -11.02 20.36
N TYR A 66 -3.57 -12.33 20.36
CA TYR A 66 -3.47 -13.17 19.16
C TYR A 66 -4.42 -12.73 18.04
N ILE A 67 -5.71 -12.52 18.36
CA ILE A 67 -6.72 -12.11 17.38
C ILE A 67 -6.37 -10.74 16.77
N ILE A 68 -5.94 -9.79 17.61
CA ILE A 68 -5.56 -8.45 17.15
C ILE A 68 -4.29 -8.52 16.31
N SER A 69 -3.25 -9.22 16.78
CA SER A 69 -2.02 -9.38 16.00
C SER A 69 -2.25 -10.05 14.65
N TYR A 70 -3.17 -11.03 14.58
CA TYR A 70 -3.56 -11.67 13.33
C TYR A 70 -4.27 -10.69 12.39
N LYS A 71 -5.24 -9.91 12.90
CA LYS A 71 -5.92 -8.87 12.12
C LYS A 71 -4.95 -7.79 11.62
N SER A 72 -4.09 -7.27 12.51
CA SER A 72 -3.11 -6.26 12.15
C SER A 72 -2.13 -6.77 11.11
N PHE A 73 -1.71 -8.04 11.20
CA PHE A 73 -0.88 -8.67 10.18
C PHE A 73 -1.60 -8.77 8.82
N SER A 74 -2.85 -9.24 8.81
CA SER A 74 -3.67 -9.33 7.60
C SER A 74 -3.87 -7.95 6.94
N SER A 75 -4.15 -6.91 7.73
CA SER A 75 -4.32 -5.55 7.21
C SER A 75 -3.01 -4.98 6.66
N CYS A 76 -1.88 -5.23 7.34
CA CYS A 76 -0.57 -4.77 6.88
C CYS A 76 -0.18 -5.43 5.54
N MET A 77 -0.44 -6.73 5.39
CA MET A 77 -0.22 -7.45 4.13
C MET A 77 -1.09 -6.89 2.98
N ALA A 78 -2.38 -6.60 3.25
CA ALA A 78 -3.28 -6.05 2.25
C ALA A 78 -2.86 -4.63 1.78
N ASP A 79 -2.46 -3.78 2.72
CA ASP A 79 -2.01 -2.41 2.43
C ASP A 79 -0.70 -2.41 1.60
N VAL A 80 0.21 -3.36 1.88
CA VAL A 80 1.44 -3.54 1.09
C VAL A 80 1.12 -3.93 -0.36
N GLN A 81 0.14 -4.80 -0.60
CA GLN A 81 -0.25 -5.17 -1.97
C GLN A 81 -0.86 -3.96 -2.72
N LEU A 82 -1.72 -3.18 -2.06
CA LEU A 82 -2.31 -1.98 -2.67
C LEU A 82 -1.26 -0.92 -3.01
N GLN A 83 -0.26 -0.71 -2.15
CA GLN A 83 0.83 0.22 -2.44
C GLN A 83 1.69 -0.21 -3.64
N GLN A 84 1.82 -1.52 -3.88
CA GLN A 84 2.52 -2.01 -5.07
C GLN A 84 1.72 -1.75 -6.35
N LEU A 85 0.41 -1.99 -6.35
CA LEU A 85 -0.46 -1.64 -7.48
C LEU A 85 -0.41 -0.14 -7.78
N GLN A 86 -0.55 0.71 -6.75
CA GLN A 86 -0.52 2.16 -6.94
C GLN A 86 0.83 2.66 -7.47
N LYS A 87 1.95 2.07 -7.03
CA LYS A 87 3.27 2.41 -7.57
C LYS A 87 3.37 2.07 -9.04
N HIS A 88 2.94 0.87 -9.43
CA HIS A 88 2.96 0.44 -10.82
C HIS A 88 2.09 1.34 -11.72
N ASP A 89 0.89 1.72 -11.26
CA ASP A 89 0.03 2.66 -12.00
C ASP A 89 0.63 4.07 -12.09
N SER A 90 1.36 4.49 -11.05
CA SER A 90 2.06 5.78 -11.06
C SER A 90 3.23 5.81 -12.05
N GLU A 91 3.94 4.70 -12.23
CA GLU A 91 5.01 4.57 -13.22
C GLU A 91 4.45 4.55 -14.64
N ARG A 92 3.38 3.79 -14.91
CA ARG A 92 2.72 3.81 -16.22
C ARG A 92 2.20 5.19 -16.60
N ARG A 93 1.73 5.99 -15.64
CA ARG A 93 1.33 7.38 -15.89
C ARG A 93 2.52 8.29 -16.21
N LYS A 94 3.72 8.00 -15.71
CA LYS A 94 4.93 8.76 -16.06
C LYS A 94 5.40 8.40 -17.47
N GLU A 95 5.46 7.11 -17.79
CA GLU A 95 5.82 6.63 -19.13
C GLU A 95 4.84 7.14 -20.20
N ALA A 96 3.54 7.16 -19.90
CA ALA A 96 2.53 7.70 -20.82
C ALA A 96 2.69 9.21 -21.04
N LYS A 97 3.13 9.97 -20.04
CA LYS A 97 3.39 11.41 -20.18
C LYS A 97 4.65 11.68 -21.00
N GLU A 98 5.72 10.93 -20.78
CA GLU A 98 6.95 11.07 -21.55
C GLU A 98 6.76 10.62 -23.01
N GLY A 99 6.05 9.52 -23.26
CA GLY A 99 5.75 9.05 -24.62
C GLY A 99 4.84 9.98 -25.42
N MET A 100 3.90 10.70 -24.78
CA MET A 100 3.01 11.64 -25.47
C MET A 100 3.75 12.92 -25.92
N SER A 101 4.77 13.36 -25.18
CA SER A 101 5.62 14.49 -25.57
C SER A 101 6.43 14.20 -26.84
N ASP A 102 6.79 12.94 -27.07
CA ASP A 102 7.52 12.51 -28.27
C ASP A 102 6.60 12.43 -29.51
N VAL A 103 5.38 11.93 -29.34
CA VAL A 103 4.38 11.89 -30.43
C VAL A 103 3.98 13.29 -30.91
N THR A 104 3.78 14.23 -29.97
CA THR A 104 3.38 15.60 -30.31
C THR A 104 4.46 16.35 -31.11
N SER A 105 5.74 16.01 -30.91
CA SER A 105 6.86 16.59 -31.67
C SER A 105 6.94 16.05 -33.11
N ARG A 106 6.39 14.85 -33.36
CA ARG A 106 6.41 14.22 -34.69
C ARG A 106 5.29 14.75 -35.59
N ASP A 107 4.11 15.03 -35.03
CA ASP A 107 2.99 15.62 -35.77
C ASP A 107 3.27 17.09 -36.16
N GLN A 108 3.93 17.89 -35.29
CA GLN A 108 4.37 19.25 -35.67
C GLN A 108 5.41 19.26 -36.80
N PHE A 109 6.20 18.20 -36.96
CA PHE A 109 7.16 18.10 -38.05
C PHE A 109 6.51 17.67 -39.38
N GLN A 110 5.35 17.00 -39.33
CA GLN A 110 4.63 16.62 -40.55
C GLN A 110 3.80 17.78 -41.11
N GLU A 111 3.27 18.66 -40.26
CA GLU A 111 2.51 19.83 -40.68
C GLU A 111 3.39 20.90 -41.36
N SER A 112 4.69 20.97 -41.04
CA SER A 112 5.64 21.91 -41.67
C SER A 112 6.22 21.46 -43.02
N ILE A 113 6.01 20.20 -43.42
CA ILE A 113 6.45 19.68 -44.74
C ILE A 113 5.31 19.79 -45.78
N PHE A 114 4.07 20.07 -45.37
CA PHE A 114 2.92 20.23 -46.29
C PHE A 114 2.50 21.69 -46.51
N THR A 115 3.41 22.64 -46.30
CA THR A 115 3.25 24.02 -46.79
C THR A 115 4.34 24.31 -47.80
N ASP A 116 4.04 24.02 -49.07
CA ASP A 116 4.81 24.53 -50.19
C ASP A 116 3.87 24.77 -51.40
N PRO A 117 4.25 25.62 -52.36
CA PRO A 117 3.56 26.86 -52.63
C PRO A 117 2.89 26.80 -54.01
N TYR A 118 1.57 26.64 -54.05
CA TYR A 118 0.87 26.75 -55.32
C TYR A 118 0.67 28.22 -55.71
N ASN A 119 1.57 28.65 -56.62
CA ASN A 119 1.34 29.49 -57.80
C ASN A 119 0.54 30.79 -57.58
N ALA A 120 1.11 32.00 -57.62
CA ALA A 120 2.10 32.53 -58.57
C ALA A 120 1.75 32.32 -60.06
N GLU A 121 0.49 32.48 -60.48
CA GLU A 121 0.19 32.83 -61.87
C GLU A 121 -1.23 33.40 -62.04
N ASN A 122 -1.36 34.73 -62.07
CA ASN A 122 -2.19 35.40 -63.07
C ASN A 122 -1.95 36.92 -63.04
N GLY A 123 -0.78 37.31 -63.53
CA GLY A 123 -0.62 38.59 -64.21
C GLY A 123 -0.58 38.34 -65.71
N ARG A 124 -1.72 38.46 -66.42
CA ARG A 124 -1.71 38.81 -67.86
C ARG A 124 -3.08 39.20 -68.43
N SER A 125 -3.06 40.34 -69.11
CA SER A 125 -3.98 40.79 -70.17
C SER A 125 -5.37 41.27 -69.71
N LYS A 126 -5.84 42.46 -70.07
CA LYS A 126 -5.49 43.42 -71.13
C LYS A 126 -6.01 44.80 -70.74
#